data_AF-A0A941ZNM3-F1
#
_entry.id   AF-A0A941ZNM3-F1
#
_cell.length_a   1.000
_cell.length_b   1.000
_cell.length_c   1.000
_cell.angle_alpha   90.00
_cell.angle_beta   90.00
_cell.angle_gamma   90.00
#
_symmetry.space_group_name_H-M   'P 1'
#
loop_
_entity.id
_entity.type
_entity.pdbx_description
1 polymer ?
#
loop_
_entity_poly.entity_id
_entity_poly.type
_entity_poly.pdbx_seq_one_letter_code
_entity_poly.pdbx_strand_id
1 'polypeptide(L)'
;MKQLIAAVICAMFALSAAYAQQPQGEAKKGAPAAEKKAEQAKKEPSEAQKQQQARMKDCNVKAEGKSGDERKKFMSTCLKGQDSGKKEPTAAQKKQQDRMKECNAKAEGKSGDERKKFMSTCLKG
;
A
#
# COMPACT_ATOMS: atom_id res chain seq x y z
N MET A 1 -7.35 10.89 28.24
CA MET A 1 -7.74 11.81 27.15
C MET A 1 -8.58 11.03 26.13
N LYS A 2 -9.86 10.81 26.47
CA LYS A 2 -10.67 9.73 25.89
C LYS A 2 -12.15 10.12 25.72
N GLN A 3 -12.45 11.42 25.59
CA GLN A 3 -13.84 11.91 25.65
C GLN A 3 -14.17 13.15 24.78
N LEU A 4 -13.59 13.33 23.60
CA LEU A 4 -13.93 14.51 22.76
C LEU A 4 -14.05 14.21 21.25
N ILE A 5 -14.65 13.09 20.86
CA ILE A 5 -15.00 12.85 19.43
C ILE A 5 -16.37 12.15 19.35
N ALA A 6 -17.42 12.86 19.78
CA ALA A 6 -18.80 12.45 19.58
C ALA A 6 -19.66 13.69 19.36
N ALA A 7 -19.75 14.20 18.12
CA ALA A 7 -20.81 15.12 17.65
C ALA A 7 -20.67 15.61 16.18
N VAL A 8 -20.24 14.80 15.19
CA VAL A 8 -20.35 15.22 13.76
C VAL A 8 -20.71 14.05 12.84
N ILE A 9 -21.71 13.26 13.23
CA ILE A 9 -22.41 12.35 12.32
C ILE A 9 -23.88 12.44 12.68
N CYS A 10 -24.64 13.23 11.92
CA CYS A 10 -26.10 13.15 11.72
C CYS A 10 -26.61 14.48 11.13
N ALA A 11 -26.57 14.63 9.80
CA ALA A 11 -27.55 15.40 9.01
C ALA A 11 -27.09 15.50 7.55
N MET A 12 -27.27 14.45 6.76
CA MET A 12 -27.43 14.55 5.29
C MET A 12 -28.25 13.33 4.84
N PHE A 13 -29.49 13.27 5.31
CA PHE A 13 -30.51 12.36 4.81
C PHE A 13 -31.54 13.20 4.04
N ALA A 14 -31.83 12.74 2.81
CA ALA A 14 -32.95 13.12 1.95
C ALA A 14 -32.96 14.55 1.36
N LEU A 15 -32.73 14.64 0.05
CA LEU A 15 -33.74 15.19 -0.88
C LEU A 15 -33.40 14.82 -2.33
N SER A 16 -34.04 13.76 -2.83
CA SER A 16 -34.27 13.54 -4.26
C SER A 16 -35.68 14.03 -4.56
N ALA A 17 -35.82 15.23 -5.09
CA ALA A 17 -37.04 15.68 -5.76
C ALA A 17 -36.67 16.79 -6.75
N ALA A 18 -37.18 16.62 -7.96
CA ALA A 18 -37.07 17.50 -9.10
C ALA A 18 -37.36 18.97 -8.79
N TYR A 19 -36.64 19.88 -9.48
CA TYR A 19 -37.06 21.20 -10.03
C TYR A 19 -35.78 22.02 -10.27
N ALA A 20 -35.55 22.79 -11.33
CA ALA A 20 -36.07 22.92 -12.68
C ALA A 20 -35.11 23.86 -13.43
N GLN A 21 -35.27 23.91 -14.75
CA GLN A 21 -35.19 25.09 -15.63
C GLN A 21 -34.46 26.35 -15.10
N GLN A 22 -33.39 26.69 -15.81
CA GLN A 22 -32.72 28.00 -15.86
C GLN A 22 -33.70 29.14 -16.22
N PRO A 23 -33.41 30.40 -15.84
CA PRO A 23 -32.80 31.35 -16.80
C PRO A 23 -31.69 32.23 -16.17
N GLN A 24 -30.49 32.30 -16.76
CA GLN A 24 -29.98 33.30 -17.75
C GLN A 24 -29.48 34.65 -17.16
N GLY A 25 -28.18 34.93 -17.41
CA GLY A 25 -27.52 36.25 -17.35
C GLY A 25 -26.91 36.60 -15.99
N GLU A 26 -25.65 37.03 -15.82
CA GLU A 26 -24.77 37.75 -16.74
C GLU A 26 -23.27 37.52 -16.42
N ALA A 27 -22.46 37.89 -17.41
CA ALA A 27 -21.05 37.63 -17.61
C ALA A 27 -20.06 38.08 -16.50
N LYS A 28 -18.96 37.33 -16.36
CA LYS A 28 -17.60 37.83 -16.65
C LYS A 28 -16.52 36.72 -16.66
N LYS A 29 -16.21 36.29 -17.88
CA LYS A 29 -14.86 36.12 -18.48
C LYS A 29 -13.72 35.55 -17.59
N GLY A 30 -13.40 34.28 -17.83
CA GLY A 30 -12.09 33.66 -17.59
C GLY A 30 -11.97 32.39 -18.44
N ALA A 31 -11.06 32.38 -19.41
CA ALA A 31 -10.88 31.32 -20.40
C ALA A 31 -10.35 29.99 -19.80
N PRO A 32 -10.62 28.84 -20.44
CA PRO A 32 -10.43 27.51 -19.87
C PRO A 32 -8.97 27.06 -19.81
N ALA A 33 -8.45 26.82 -18.60
CA ALA A 33 -7.27 26.00 -18.41
C ALA A 33 -7.70 24.53 -18.35
N ALA A 34 -7.59 23.88 -19.50
CA ALA A 34 -7.45 22.44 -19.73
C ALA A 34 -7.53 21.55 -18.48
N GLU A 35 -8.73 21.02 -18.23
CA GLU A 35 -8.89 19.77 -17.47
C GLU A 35 -8.18 18.65 -18.24
N LYS A 36 -6.95 18.34 -17.83
CA LYS A 36 -6.39 17.00 -18.07
C LYS A 36 -7.20 16.02 -17.23
N LYS A 37 -8.29 15.54 -17.82
CA LYS A 37 -8.97 14.32 -17.42
C LYS A 37 -7.93 13.18 -17.52
N ALA A 38 -7.29 12.87 -16.41
CA ALA A 38 -6.42 11.72 -16.28
C ALA A 38 -7.31 10.47 -16.35
N GLU A 39 -7.43 9.97 -17.57
CA GLU A 39 -7.95 8.66 -17.90
C GLU A 39 -7.24 7.61 -17.03
N GLN A 40 -7.95 7.09 -16.03
CA GLN A 40 -7.52 5.92 -15.28
C GLN A 40 -7.55 4.72 -16.22
N ALA A 41 -6.45 4.53 -16.95
CA ALA A 41 -6.15 3.28 -17.60
C ALA A 41 -6.07 2.20 -16.52
N LYS A 42 -7.13 1.40 -16.42
CA LYS A 42 -7.20 0.18 -15.62
C LYS A 42 -6.13 -0.78 -16.13
N LYS A 43 -4.90 -0.67 -15.60
CA LYS A 43 -3.83 -1.62 -15.87
C LYS A 43 -4.25 -2.95 -15.26
N GLU A 44 -4.44 -3.96 -16.09
CA GLU A 44 -4.63 -5.32 -15.62
C GLU A 44 -3.43 -5.75 -14.76
N PRO A 45 -3.67 -6.45 -13.64
CA PRO A 45 -2.59 -6.93 -12.79
C PRO A 45 -1.71 -7.91 -13.57
N SER A 46 -0.40 -7.72 -13.49
CA SER A 46 0.58 -8.63 -14.09
C SER A 46 0.49 -10.02 -13.45
N GLU A 47 1.00 -11.03 -14.14
CA GLU A 47 1.05 -12.40 -13.61
C GLU A 47 1.74 -12.49 -12.24
N ALA A 48 2.79 -11.69 -12.02
CA ALA A 48 3.44 -11.59 -10.70
C ALA A 48 2.50 -11.03 -9.62
N GLN A 49 1.70 -10.03 -9.96
CA GLN A 49 0.71 -9.46 -9.04
C GLN A 49 -0.41 -10.46 -8.75
N LYS A 50 -0.88 -11.21 -9.76
CA LYS A 50 -1.87 -12.29 -9.58
C LYS A 50 -1.33 -13.40 -8.68
N GLN A 51 -0.08 -13.83 -8.87
CA GLN A 51 0.56 -14.83 -8.02
C GLN A 51 0.71 -14.35 -6.58
N GLN A 52 1.06 -13.08 -6.37
CA GLN A 52 1.13 -12.49 -5.03
C GLN A 52 -0.25 -12.45 -4.36
N GLN A 53 -1.30 -12.08 -5.09
CA GLN A 53 -2.68 -12.08 -4.59
C GLN A 53 -3.16 -13.48 -4.22
N ALA A 54 -2.91 -14.47 -5.09
CA ALA A 54 -3.24 -15.86 -4.83
C ALA A 54 -2.54 -16.39 -3.57
N ARG A 55 -1.23 -16.12 -3.43
CA ARG A 55 -0.45 -16.46 -2.22
C ARG A 55 -1.04 -15.79 -0.98
N MET A 56 -1.39 -14.51 -1.05
CA MET A 56 -1.95 -13.80 0.10
C MET A 56 -3.31 -14.36 0.52
N LYS A 57 -4.14 -14.79 -0.44
CA LYS A 57 -5.41 -15.48 -0.15
C LYS A 57 -5.17 -16.82 0.54
N ASP A 58 -4.26 -17.65 0.02
CA ASP A 58 -3.89 -18.94 0.61
C ASP A 58 -3.31 -18.79 2.03
N CYS A 59 -2.43 -17.81 2.24
CA CYS A 59 -1.88 -17.51 3.56
C CYS A 59 -2.96 -17.04 4.54
N ASN A 60 -3.98 -16.30 4.09
CA ASN A 60 -5.09 -15.91 4.96
C ASN A 60 -5.95 -17.11 5.38
N VAL A 61 -6.25 -18.02 4.45
CA VAL A 61 -6.98 -19.27 4.76
C VAL A 61 -6.19 -20.13 5.75
N LYS A 62 -4.89 -20.33 5.51
CA LYS A 62 -4.05 -21.12 6.43
C LYS A 62 -3.79 -20.43 7.78
N ALA A 63 -4.07 -19.13 7.87
CA ALA A 63 -3.99 -18.37 9.11
C ALA A 63 -5.31 -18.44 9.91
N GLU A 64 -6.36 -19.07 9.40
CA GLU A 64 -7.60 -19.32 10.15
C GLU A 64 -7.26 -20.09 11.44
N GLY A 65 -7.86 -19.65 12.55
CA GLY A 65 -7.56 -20.18 13.88
C GLY A 65 -6.27 -19.65 14.53
N LYS A 66 -5.40 -18.92 13.81
CA LYS A 66 -4.25 -18.23 14.40
C LYS A 66 -4.61 -16.79 14.75
N SER A 67 -4.18 -16.30 15.90
CA SER A 67 -4.40 -14.92 16.34
C SER A 67 -3.15 -14.33 17.00
N GLY A 68 -3.17 -13.03 17.28
CA GLY A 68 -2.04 -12.34 17.93
C GLY A 68 -0.72 -12.46 17.18
N ASP A 69 0.36 -12.69 17.92
CA ASP A 69 1.72 -12.77 17.37
C ASP A 69 1.96 -14.05 16.55
N GLU A 70 1.25 -15.13 16.85
CA GLU A 70 1.33 -16.36 16.05
C GLU A 70 0.82 -16.13 14.63
N ARG A 71 -0.30 -15.43 14.46
CA ARG A 71 -0.81 -15.07 13.13
C ARG A 71 0.19 -14.20 12.37
N LYS A 72 0.79 -13.21 13.03
CA LYS A 72 1.78 -12.31 12.39
C LYS A 72 3.00 -13.10 11.93
N LYS A 73 3.54 -13.97 12.79
CA LYS A 73 4.69 -14.82 12.46
C LYS A 73 4.36 -15.75 11.29
N PHE A 74 3.23 -16.45 11.36
CA PHE A 74 2.76 -17.32 10.29
C PHE A 74 2.54 -16.58 8.97
N MET A 75 1.84 -15.46 8.96
CA MET A 75 1.59 -14.67 7.74
C MET A 75 2.91 -14.19 7.12
N SER A 76 3.86 -13.76 7.95
CA SER A 76 5.19 -13.30 7.55
C SER A 76 6.00 -14.42 6.89
N THR A 77 5.93 -15.65 7.43
CA THR A 77 6.59 -16.86 6.91
C THR A 77 5.91 -17.35 5.62
N CYS A 78 4.58 -17.36 5.60
CA CYS A 78 3.80 -17.79 4.45
C CYS A 78 3.96 -16.87 3.23
N LEU A 79 3.96 -15.55 3.44
CA LEU A 79 4.21 -14.58 2.37
C LEU A 79 5.66 -14.63 1.86
N LYS A 80 6.62 -15.03 2.69
CA LYS A 80 8.00 -15.33 2.29
C LYS A 80 8.15 -16.67 1.55
N GLY A 81 7.09 -17.49 1.52
CA GLY A 81 7.08 -18.81 0.90
C GLY A 81 7.81 -19.89 1.68
N GLN A 82 8.03 -19.66 2.97
CA GLN A 82 8.66 -20.63 3.86
C GLN A 82 7.66 -21.68 4.40
N ASP A 83 6.35 -21.37 4.48
CA ASP A 83 5.31 -22.35 4.87
C ASP A 83 4.97 -23.40 3.79
N SER A 84 5.49 -23.24 2.57
CA SER A 84 5.14 -24.11 1.42
C SER A 84 6.05 -25.33 1.27
N GLY A 85 6.81 -25.72 2.31
CA GLY A 85 7.81 -26.80 2.22
C GLY A 85 8.96 -26.50 1.25
N LYS A 86 9.03 -25.28 0.70
CA LYS A 86 10.11 -24.85 -0.19
C LYS A 86 11.26 -24.30 0.66
N LYS A 87 12.32 -25.11 0.73
CA LYS A 87 13.73 -24.83 1.03
C LYS A 87 14.01 -23.74 2.08
N GLU A 88 14.72 -24.14 3.13
CA GLU A 88 15.60 -23.27 3.92
C GLU A 88 16.25 -22.19 3.02
N PRO A 89 16.27 -20.92 3.45
CA PRO A 89 16.90 -19.85 2.68
C PRO A 89 18.32 -20.25 2.34
N THR A 90 18.68 -20.16 1.06
CA THR A 90 20.03 -20.52 0.61
C THR A 90 21.05 -19.61 1.31
N ALA A 91 22.30 -20.07 1.44
CA ALA A 91 23.37 -19.25 2.02
C ALA A 91 23.48 -17.87 1.33
N ALA A 92 23.22 -17.80 0.02
CA ALA A 92 23.16 -16.55 -0.73
C ALA A 92 22.00 -15.64 -0.31
N GLN A 93 20.80 -16.19 -0.10
CA GLN A 93 19.65 -15.44 0.42
C GLN A 93 19.90 -14.94 1.84
N LYS A 94 20.54 -15.77 2.68
CA LYS A 94 20.93 -15.38 4.04
C LYS A 94 21.96 -14.25 4.02
N LYS A 95 22.99 -14.34 3.17
CA LYS A 95 23.98 -13.26 2.96
C LYS A 95 23.33 -11.97 2.47
N GLN A 96 22.33 -12.06 1.59
CA GLN A 96 21.57 -10.90 1.12
C GLN A 96 20.73 -10.26 2.22
N GLN A 97 20.09 -11.06 3.09
CA GLN A 97 19.40 -10.54 4.28
C GLN A 97 20.36 -9.87 5.27
N ASP A 98 21.49 -10.50 5.56
CA ASP A 98 22.46 -9.98 6.53
C ASP A 98 23.07 -8.66 6.02
N ARG A 99 23.37 -8.59 4.73
CA ARG A 99 23.75 -7.34 4.06
C ARG A 99 22.68 -6.27 4.15
N MET A 100 21.41 -6.62 3.90
CA MET A 100 20.30 -5.68 4.00
C MET A 100 20.20 -5.08 5.41
N LYS A 101 20.39 -5.89 6.46
CA LYS A 101 20.40 -5.43 7.86
C LYS A 101 21.57 -4.48 8.12
N GLU A 102 22.78 -4.86 7.71
CA GLU A 102 23.98 -4.03 7.88
C GLU A 102 23.85 -2.68 7.16
N CYS A 103 23.35 -2.68 5.93
CA CYS A 103 23.08 -1.45 5.18
C CYS A 103 22.02 -0.57 5.87
N ASN A 104 20.99 -1.15 6.49
CA ASN A 104 20.01 -0.35 7.22
C ASN A 104 20.59 0.25 8.50
N ALA A 105 21.40 -0.51 9.26
CA ALA A 105 22.09 0.02 10.45
C ALA A 105 23.07 1.16 10.08
N LYS A 106 23.86 0.99 9.03
CA LYS A 106 24.77 2.04 8.54
C LYS A 106 24.05 3.24 7.90
N ALA A 107 22.77 3.10 7.59
CA ALA A 107 21.92 4.18 7.09
C ALA A 107 21.25 4.97 8.22
N GLU A 108 21.41 4.58 9.48
CA GLU A 108 20.95 5.39 10.61
C GLU A 108 21.60 6.79 10.56
N GLY A 109 20.78 7.81 10.78
CA GLY A 109 21.18 9.22 10.62
C GLY A 109 21.19 9.74 9.18
N LYS A 110 20.95 8.91 8.16
CA LYS A 110 20.80 9.35 6.77
C LYS A 110 19.32 9.44 6.40
N SER A 111 18.93 10.51 5.71
CA SER A 111 17.56 10.74 5.23
C SER A 111 17.54 11.22 3.79
N GLY A 112 16.35 11.23 3.17
CA GLY A 112 16.18 11.71 1.80
C GLY A 112 17.03 10.97 0.77
N ASP A 113 17.62 11.73 -0.15
CA ASP A 113 18.39 11.19 -1.27
C ASP A 113 19.71 10.56 -0.85
N GLU A 114 20.34 11.06 0.22
CA GLU A 114 21.56 10.46 0.77
C GLU A 114 21.34 9.02 1.24
N ARG A 115 20.24 8.76 1.95
CA ARG A 115 19.89 7.39 2.38
C ARG A 115 19.66 6.49 1.17
N LYS A 116 18.93 6.97 0.16
CA LYS A 116 18.64 6.17 -1.05
C LYS A 116 19.93 5.83 -1.80
N LYS A 117 20.80 6.81 -2.02
CA LYS A 117 22.09 6.62 -2.69
C LYS A 117 22.97 5.67 -1.91
N PHE A 118 23.08 5.87 -0.60
CA PHE A 118 23.82 4.98 0.30
C PHE A 118 23.27 3.55 0.25
N MET A 119 21.95 3.36 0.37
CA MET A 119 21.33 2.04 0.34
C MET A 119 21.56 1.33 -1.00
N SER A 120 21.46 2.06 -2.13
CA SER A 120 21.68 1.48 -3.45
C SER A 120 23.12 1.01 -3.63
N THR A 121 24.11 1.83 -3.24
CA THR A 121 25.52 1.44 -3.28
C THR A 121 25.81 0.31 -2.31
N CYS A 122 25.29 0.41 -1.08
CA CYS A 122 25.51 -0.57 -0.03
C CYS A 122 24.92 -1.94 -0.38
N LEU A 123 23.81 -2.03 -1.11
CA LEU A 123 23.18 -3.30 -1.53
C LEU A 123 23.78 -3.90 -2.81
N LYS A 124 24.64 -3.18 -3.54
CA LYS A 124 25.21 -3.60 -4.84
C LYS A 124 26.59 -4.26 -4.80
N GLY A 125 27.46 -3.91 -3.86
CA GLY A 125 28.85 -4.46 -3.78
C GLY A 125 28.96 -5.80 -3.07
#